data_AF-A0A831TMF4-F1
#
_entry.id   AF-A0A831TMF4-F1
#
_cell.length_a   1.000
_cell.length_b   1.000
_cell.length_c   1.000
_cell.angle_alpha   90.00
_cell.angle_beta   90.00
_cell.angle_gamma   90.00
#
_symmetry.space_group_name_H-M   'P 1'
#
loop_
_entity.id
_entity.type
_entity.pdbx_description
1 polymer ?
#
loop_
_entity_poly.entity_id
_entity_poly.type
_entity_poly.pdbx_seq_one_letter_code
_entity_poly.pdbx_strand_id
1 'polypeptide(L)'
;MTTPNGDTPPGEPPDESHHGNGKIWTDLWPDGKVIVHDRGWIQPDGRIAMKWPWWRALDAAGPLTVTGRRLDAPAAPLEAVIPSGYGQAGFQATGLIFSTPGCWEVTGHAGGYALTFVTEVVLAPELTGQASGGGTGP
;
A
#
# COMPACT_ATOMS: atom_id res chain seq x y z
N MET A 1 3.41 -10.96 -8.13
CA MET A 1 3.13 -9.57 -7.73
C MET A 1 2.71 -8.79 -8.95
N THR A 2 1.94 -7.71 -8.77
CA THR A 2 1.55 -6.81 -9.86
C THR A 2 2.71 -5.89 -10.19
N THR A 3 3.08 -5.82 -11.47
CA THR A 3 4.03 -4.83 -11.99
C THR A 3 3.26 -3.55 -12.35
N PRO A 4 3.80 -2.35 -12.08
CA PRO A 4 3.23 -1.11 -12.62
C PRO A 4 2.99 -1.21 -14.13
N ASN A 5 1.92 -0.59 -14.63
CA ASN A 5 1.60 -0.60 -16.06
C ASN A 5 1.90 0.72 -16.76
N GLY A 6 2.45 1.70 -16.03
CA GLY A 6 2.81 3.03 -16.54
C GLY A 6 1.61 3.92 -16.90
N ASP A 7 0.37 3.47 -16.64
CA ASP A 7 -0.82 4.30 -16.85
C ASP A 7 -0.77 5.47 -15.87
N THR A 8 -0.54 6.68 -16.38
CA THR A 8 -0.26 7.86 -15.57
C THR A 8 -1.56 8.60 -15.23
N PRO A 9 -1.82 8.92 -13.95
CA PRO A 9 -3.00 9.67 -13.55
C PRO A 9 -3.04 11.06 -14.20
N PRO A 10 -4.22 11.56 -14.60
CA PRO A 10 -4.35 12.87 -15.23
C PRO A 10 -3.79 14.00 -14.35
N GLY A 11 -2.90 14.81 -14.92
CA GLY A 11 -2.29 15.97 -14.25
C GLY A 11 -0.97 15.68 -13.56
N GLU A 12 -0.55 14.42 -13.46
CA GLU A 12 0.78 14.04 -12.97
C GLU A 12 1.79 13.88 -14.13
N PRO A 13 3.09 14.11 -13.90
CA PRO A 13 4.14 13.76 -14.86
C PRO A 13 4.22 12.24 -15.03
N PRO A 14 4.62 11.71 -16.20
CA PRO A 14 4.82 10.27 -16.36
C PRO A 14 5.85 9.70 -15.37
N ASP A 15 5.53 8.55 -14.77
CA ASP A 15 6.40 7.82 -13.85
C ASP A 15 6.21 6.30 -14.06
N GLU A 16 7.30 5.53 -13.93
CA GLU A 16 7.27 4.08 -14.12
C GLU A 16 6.55 3.32 -13.00
N SER A 17 6.41 3.92 -11.82
CA SER A 17 5.69 3.36 -10.68
C SER A 17 4.17 3.45 -10.82
N HIS A 18 3.68 4.30 -11.73
CA HIS A 18 2.26 4.49 -11.93
C HIS A 18 1.56 3.19 -12.37
N HIS A 19 0.44 2.92 -11.72
CA HIS A 19 -0.41 1.79 -12.03
C HIS A 19 -1.88 2.21 -12.00
N GLY A 20 -2.63 1.94 -13.06
CA GLY A 20 -4.05 2.27 -13.09
C GLY A 20 -4.85 1.56 -14.15
N ASN A 21 -6.14 1.90 -14.20
CA ASN A 21 -7.10 1.35 -15.16
C ASN A 21 -7.92 2.44 -15.87
N GLY A 22 -7.36 3.65 -15.99
CA GLY A 22 -8.07 4.81 -16.55
C GLY A 22 -9.17 5.42 -15.64
N LYS A 23 -9.40 4.87 -14.45
CA LYS A 23 -10.42 5.33 -13.48
C LYS A 23 -9.85 5.57 -12.10
N ILE A 24 -9.01 4.65 -11.65
CA ILE A 24 -8.30 4.71 -10.39
C ILE A 24 -6.82 4.43 -10.71
N TRP A 25 -5.93 5.14 -10.03
CA TRP A 25 -4.49 4.95 -10.10
C TRP A 25 -3.87 4.91 -8.72
N THR A 26 -2.66 4.35 -8.65
CA THR A 26 -1.80 4.30 -7.47
C THR A 26 -0.34 4.16 -7.93
N ASP A 27 0.59 4.20 -6.96
CA ASP A 27 2.00 3.92 -7.21
C ASP A 27 2.34 2.54 -6.67
N LEU A 28 3.01 1.74 -7.48
CA LEU A 28 3.56 0.46 -7.08
C LEU A 28 5.08 0.54 -7.10
N TRP A 29 5.71 -0.09 -6.10
CA TRP A 29 7.15 -0.24 -6.10
C TRP A 29 7.59 -1.21 -7.21
N PRO A 30 8.81 -1.05 -7.75
CA PRO A 30 9.38 -2.01 -8.69
C PRO A 30 9.28 -3.46 -8.16
N ASP A 31 9.10 -4.40 -9.08
CA ASP A 31 8.93 -5.84 -8.81
C ASP A 31 7.73 -6.20 -7.91
N GLY A 32 6.86 -5.22 -7.61
CA GLY A 32 5.70 -5.39 -6.74
C GLY A 32 6.07 -5.74 -5.30
N LYS A 33 7.21 -5.22 -4.81
CA LYS A 33 7.68 -5.43 -3.43
C LYS A 33 7.77 -4.12 -2.66
N VAL A 34 7.13 -4.09 -1.50
CA VAL A 34 7.26 -3.03 -0.50
C VAL A 34 8.31 -3.48 0.51
N ILE A 35 9.51 -2.90 0.41
CA ILE A 35 10.62 -3.21 1.31
C ILE A 35 10.64 -2.20 2.45
N VAL A 36 10.36 -2.68 3.67
CA VAL A 36 10.33 -1.86 4.88
C VAL A 36 11.72 -1.82 5.47
N HIS A 37 12.38 -0.66 5.36
CA HIS A 37 13.75 -0.44 5.88
C HIS A 37 13.79 0.27 7.23
N ASP A 38 12.75 1.04 7.57
CA ASP A 38 12.71 1.87 8.76
C ASP A 38 11.70 1.34 9.79
N ARG A 39 12.16 1.16 11.03
CA ARG A 39 11.30 0.74 12.15
C ARG A 39 10.21 1.74 12.48
N GLY A 40 10.33 3.01 12.09
CA GLY A 40 9.28 4.01 12.27
C GLY A 40 7.94 3.65 11.62
N TRP A 41 7.95 2.73 10.66
CA TRP A 41 6.75 2.20 10.00
C TRP A 41 6.19 0.93 10.64
N ILE A 42 6.94 0.31 11.56
CA ILE A 42 6.51 -0.86 12.33
C ILE A 42 5.92 -0.37 13.65
N GLN A 43 4.62 -0.58 13.83
CA GLN A 43 3.91 -0.27 15.05
C GLN A 43 4.35 -1.18 16.21
N PRO A 44 4.14 -0.78 17.48
CA PRO A 44 4.54 -1.61 18.63
C PRO A 44 3.94 -3.02 18.64
N ASP A 45 2.81 -3.23 17.98
CA ASP A 45 2.13 -4.52 17.82
C ASP A 45 2.62 -5.33 16.59
N GLY A 46 3.63 -4.83 15.88
CA GLY A 46 4.23 -5.47 14.71
C GLY A 46 3.53 -5.17 13.37
N ARG A 47 2.44 -4.39 13.38
CA ARG A 47 1.77 -3.97 12.14
C ARG A 47 2.64 -2.98 11.36
N ILE A 48 2.51 -2.99 10.05
CA ILE A 48 3.37 -2.24 9.12
C ILE A 48 2.52 -1.18 8.44
N ALA A 49 2.71 0.09 8.80
CA ALA A 49 2.08 1.22 8.15
C ALA A 49 2.88 1.64 6.91
N MET A 50 2.19 2.08 5.86
CA MET A 50 2.80 2.64 4.67
C MET A 50 1.95 3.79 4.14
N LYS A 51 2.58 4.91 3.79
CA LYS A 51 1.88 5.98 3.06
C LYS A 51 1.65 5.51 1.62
N TRP A 52 0.42 5.62 1.14
CA TRP A 52 0.03 5.09 -0.16
C TRP A 52 -0.81 6.10 -0.95
N PRO A 53 -0.38 6.49 -2.16
CA PRO A 53 -1.09 7.45 -2.97
C PRO A 53 -2.19 6.78 -3.80
N TRP A 54 -3.27 7.52 -4.02
CA TRP A 54 -4.35 7.13 -4.93
C TRP A 54 -4.76 8.34 -5.76
N TRP A 55 -5.17 8.10 -6.99
CA TRP A 55 -5.87 9.10 -7.81
C TRP A 55 -7.20 8.53 -8.30
N ARG A 56 -8.21 9.38 -8.36
CA ARG A 56 -9.54 9.04 -8.89
C ARG A 56 -9.89 9.96 -10.06
N ALA A 57 -10.36 9.39 -11.15
CA ALA A 57 -10.86 10.14 -12.30
C ALA A 57 -12.09 10.96 -11.90
N LEU A 58 -12.41 12.00 -12.69
CA LEU A 58 -13.62 12.78 -12.48
C LEU A 58 -14.90 11.94 -12.59
N ASP A 59 -14.91 10.92 -13.45
CA ASP A 59 -16.04 10.00 -13.61
C ASP A 59 -16.01 8.81 -12.64
N ALA A 60 -14.92 8.65 -11.88
CA ALA A 60 -14.82 7.77 -10.72
C ALA A 60 -14.93 8.55 -9.39
N ALA A 61 -15.46 9.78 -9.43
CA ALA A 61 -15.58 10.64 -8.27
C ALA A 61 -16.43 10.00 -7.17
N GLY A 62 -15.93 10.07 -5.94
CA GLY A 62 -16.60 9.51 -4.78
C GLY A 62 -15.64 9.22 -3.63
N PRO A 63 -16.16 8.74 -2.49
CA PRO A 63 -15.32 8.30 -1.38
C PRO A 63 -14.45 7.12 -1.82
N LEU A 64 -13.17 7.18 -1.44
CA LEU A 64 -12.27 6.06 -1.56
C LEU A 64 -12.48 5.09 -0.40
N THR A 65 -12.57 3.81 -0.70
CA THR A 65 -12.35 2.75 0.27
C THR A 65 -11.21 1.86 -0.22
N VAL A 66 -10.46 1.28 0.71
CA VAL A 66 -9.40 0.34 0.38
C VAL A 66 -9.58 -0.89 1.26
N THR A 67 -9.52 -2.06 0.63
CA THR A 67 -9.55 -3.34 1.32
C THR A 67 -8.33 -4.16 0.93
N GLY A 68 -7.99 -5.15 1.74
CA GLY A 68 -6.91 -6.06 1.37
C GLY A 68 -6.92 -7.32 2.20
N ARG A 69 -6.39 -8.39 1.60
CA ARG A 69 -6.27 -9.71 2.22
C ARG A 69 -4.91 -10.31 1.92
N ARG A 70 -4.40 -11.05 2.89
CA ARG A 70 -3.19 -11.84 2.72
C ARG A 70 -3.49 -13.08 1.87
N LEU A 71 -2.59 -13.38 0.93
CA LEU A 71 -2.76 -14.48 -0.04
C LEU A 71 -1.96 -15.74 0.33
N ASP A 72 -0.85 -15.57 1.04
CA ASP A 72 0.14 -16.63 1.29
C ASP A 72 0.08 -17.23 2.70
N ALA A 73 -0.68 -16.62 3.61
CA ALA A 73 -0.98 -17.15 4.94
C ALA A 73 -2.23 -16.48 5.54
N PRO A 74 -2.84 -17.07 6.59
CA PRO A 74 -3.87 -16.39 7.36
C PRO A 74 -3.33 -15.12 8.03
N ALA A 75 -4.08 -14.02 7.94
CA ALA A 75 -3.80 -12.77 8.66
C ALA A 75 -5.08 -11.94 8.81
N ALA A 76 -5.08 -10.99 9.75
CA ALA A 76 -6.14 -9.98 9.83
C ALA A 76 -6.17 -9.14 8.54
N PRO A 77 -7.34 -8.70 8.04
CA PRO A 77 -7.44 -7.88 6.83
C PRO A 77 -6.59 -6.60 6.91
N LEU A 78 -6.27 -6.04 5.74
CA LEU A 78 -5.62 -4.74 5.64
C LEU A 78 -6.50 -3.67 6.29
N GLU A 79 -5.91 -2.83 7.13
CA GLU A 79 -6.55 -1.60 7.61
C GLU A 79 -6.12 -0.42 6.74
N ALA A 80 -7.06 0.46 6.40
CA ALA A 80 -6.81 1.66 5.61
C ALA A 80 -7.21 2.92 6.38
N VAL A 81 -6.26 3.82 6.57
CA VAL A 81 -6.48 5.17 7.12
C VAL A 81 -6.67 6.13 5.96
N ILE A 82 -7.90 6.59 5.78
CA ILE A 82 -8.30 7.44 4.65
C ILE A 82 -8.72 8.82 5.20
N PRO A 83 -7.83 9.82 5.19
CA PRO A 83 -8.12 11.13 5.75
C PRO A 83 -9.15 11.89 4.90
N SER A 84 -9.97 12.72 5.56
CA SER A 84 -10.81 13.72 4.90
C SER A 84 -9.96 14.89 4.35
N GLY A 85 -10.59 15.80 3.60
CA GLY A 85 -9.93 17.00 3.07
C GLY A 85 -9.38 16.86 1.65
N TYR A 86 -9.37 15.65 1.10
CA TYR A 86 -9.18 15.40 -0.32
C TYR A 86 -10.54 15.42 -1.02
N GLY A 87 -10.62 16.07 -2.18
CA GLY A 87 -11.87 16.19 -2.94
C GLY A 87 -12.42 14.82 -3.40
N GLN A 88 -13.54 14.85 -4.12
CA GLN A 88 -14.17 13.63 -4.61
C GLN A 88 -13.35 12.93 -5.71
N ALA A 89 -12.46 13.65 -6.38
CA ALA A 89 -11.58 13.16 -7.45
C ALA A 89 -10.16 13.75 -7.29
N GLY A 90 -9.23 13.28 -8.12
CA GLY A 90 -7.81 13.65 -8.06
C GLY A 90 -7.04 12.86 -7.00
N PHE A 91 -5.91 13.41 -6.58
CA PHE A 91 -5.01 12.80 -5.61
C PHE A 91 -5.65 12.65 -4.22
N GLN A 92 -5.35 11.55 -3.54
CA GLN A 92 -5.58 11.35 -2.11
C GLN A 92 -4.48 10.48 -1.50
N ALA A 93 -3.79 11.01 -0.49
CA ALA A 93 -2.87 10.22 0.32
C ALA A 93 -3.64 9.39 1.36
N THR A 94 -3.21 8.15 1.54
CA THR A 94 -3.76 7.22 2.55
C THR A 94 -2.64 6.56 3.35
N GLY A 95 -3.00 5.90 4.45
CA GLY A 95 -2.14 4.95 5.15
C GLY A 95 -2.67 3.53 4.96
N LEU A 96 -1.88 2.61 4.41
CA LEU A 96 -2.18 1.18 4.39
C LEU A 96 -1.43 0.50 5.54
N ILE A 97 -2.13 -0.28 6.35
CA ILE A 97 -1.58 -0.95 7.54
C ILE A 97 -1.71 -2.45 7.34
N PHE A 98 -0.60 -3.09 6.99
CA PHE A 98 -0.49 -4.54 6.83
C PHE A 98 -0.27 -5.19 8.19
N SER A 99 -1.05 -6.22 8.50
CA SER A 99 -0.93 -6.89 9.81
C SER A 99 0.33 -7.74 9.92
N THR A 100 0.96 -8.11 8.80
CA THR A 100 2.16 -8.95 8.71
C THR A 100 2.90 -8.76 7.38
N PRO A 101 4.21 -9.07 7.31
CA PRO A 101 4.91 -9.27 6.04
C PRO A 101 4.29 -10.44 5.25
N GLY A 102 4.36 -10.41 3.92
CA GLY A 102 3.85 -11.46 3.02
C GLY A 102 3.19 -10.91 1.76
N CYS A 103 2.53 -11.78 1.01
CA CYS A 103 1.82 -11.44 -0.22
C CYS A 103 0.41 -10.91 0.09
N TRP A 104 0.08 -9.71 -0.38
CA TRP A 104 -1.20 -9.04 -0.14
C TRP A 104 -1.88 -8.65 -1.44
N GLU A 105 -3.15 -9.02 -1.59
CA GLU A 105 -4.06 -8.43 -2.57
C GLU A 105 -4.71 -7.19 -1.96
N VAL A 106 -4.64 -6.06 -2.66
CA VAL A 106 -5.19 -4.77 -2.23
C VAL A 106 -6.12 -4.26 -3.31
N THR A 107 -7.31 -3.81 -2.92
CA THR A 107 -8.28 -3.21 -3.84
C THR A 107 -8.72 -1.85 -3.35
N GLY A 108 -8.51 -0.82 -4.18
CA GLY A 108 -9.09 0.51 -4.00
C GLY A 108 -10.40 0.64 -4.78
N HIS A 109 -11.44 1.20 -4.15
CA HIS A 109 -12.75 1.40 -4.76
C HIS A 109 -13.14 2.88 -4.73
N ALA A 110 -13.67 3.38 -5.84
CA ALA A 110 -14.24 4.72 -5.94
C ALA A 110 -15.21 4.80 -7.12
N GLY A 111 -16.33 5.52 -6.94
CA GLY A 111 -17.27 5.81 -8.03
C GLY A 111 -17.83 4.58 -8.76
N GLY A 112 -17.90 3.41 -8.11
CA GLY A 112 -18.31 2.14 -8.72
C GLY A 112 -17.21 1.38 -9.46
N TYR A 113 -15.99 1.92 -9.50
CA TYR A 113 -14.81 1.28 -10.08
C TYR A 113 -13.92 0.67 -9.00
N ALA A 114 -13.06 -0.27 -9.40
CA ALA A 114 -12.09 -0.92 -8.54
C ALA A 114 -10.76 -1.07 -9.26
N LEU A 115 -9.66 -0.87 -8.53
CA LEU A 115 -8.30 -1.21 -8.96
C LEU A 115 -7.71 -2.19 -7.96
N THR A 116 -7.34 -3.38 -8.44
CA THR A 116 -6.75 -4.44 -7.62
C THR A 116 -5.30 -4.68 -8.02
N PHE A 117 -4.42 -4.80 -7.04
CA PHE A 117 -3.03 -5.19 -7.25
C PHE A 117 -2.55 -6.14 -6.15
N VAL A 118 -1.46 -6.86 -6.42
CA VAL A 118 -0.82 -7.76 -5.46
C VAL A 118 0.60 -7.26 -5.18
N THR A 119 0.91 -7.02 -3.91
CA THR A 119 2.25 -6.62 -3.45
C THR A 119 2.81 -7.60 -2.43
N GLU A 120 4.12 -7.78 -2.42
CA GLU A 120 4.84 -8.45 -1.32
C GLU A 120 5.28 -7.40 -0.31
N VAL A 121 4.94 -7.55 0.95
CA VAL A 121 5.49 -6.74 2.04
C VAL A 121 6.65 -7.52 2.65
N VAL A 122 7.85 -6.98 2.55
CA VAL A 122 9.07 -7.62 3.07
C VAL A 122 9.76 -6.68 4.06
N LEU A 123 10.23 -7.24 5.17
CA LEU A 123 11.09 -6.50 6.09
C LEU A 123 12.52 -6.59 5.57
N ALA A 124 13.22 -5.47 5.56
CA ALA A 124 14.62 -5.47 5.19
C ALA A 124 15.45 -6.32 6.18
N PRO A 125 16.53 -6.98 5.73
CA PRO A 125 17.32 -7.89 6.56
C PRO A 125 17.77 -7.28 7.90
N GLU A 126 18.13 -6.01 7.91
CA GLU A 126 18.53 -5.25 9.09
C GLU A 126 17.44 -5.18 10.18
N LEU A 127 16.16 -5.30 9.81
CA LEU A 127 15.04 -5.31 10.75
C LEU A 127 14.80 -6.70 11.33
N THR A 128 15.14 -7.75 10.60
CA THR A 128 14.96 -9.15 11.01
C THR A 128 16.04 -9.65 11.99
N GLY A 129 17.18 -8.97 12.08
CA GLY A 129 18.37 -9.42 12.81
C GLY A 129 18.51 -9.04 14.29
N GLN A 130 17.52 -8.39 14.92
CA GLN A 130 17.64 -7.93 16.33
C GLN A 130 16.69 -8.62 17.34
N ALA A 131 16.01 -9.70 16.94
CA ALA A 131 15.19 -10.48 17.87
C ALA A 131 15.98 -11.47 18.76
N SER A 132 17.32 -11.50 18.69
CA SER A 132 18.16 -12.43 19.47
C SER A 132 19.31 -11.73 20.20
N GLY A 133 19.03 -10.59 20.84
CA GLY A 133 19.95 -9.87 21.72
C GLY A 133 19.61 -10.01 23.21
N GLY A 134 19.00 -11.13 23.62
CA GLY A 134 18.93 -11.50 25.03
C GLY A 134 20.24 -12.14 25.47
N GLY A 135 21.18 -11.33 25.96
CA GLY A 135 22.47 -11.78 26.46
C GLY A 135 22.89 -10.94 27.66
N THR A 136 22.80 -11.55 28.83
CA THR A 136 23.25 -11.06 30.14
C THR A 136 24.75 -10.77 30.19
N GLY A 137 25.11 -9.68 30.88
CA GLY A 137 26.30 -9.57 31.75
C GLY A 137 27.24 -8.39 31.46
N PRO A 138 28.14 -8.03 32.39
CA PRO A 138 28.27 -8.45 33.79
C PRO A 138 27.57 -7.52 34.81
#